data_AF-A0A7C2N6G9-F1
#
_entry.id   AF-A0A7C2N6G9-F1
#
_cell.length_a   1.000
_cell.length_b   1.000
_cell.length_c   1.000
_cell.angle_alpha   90.00
_cell.angle_beta   90.00
_cell.angle_gamma   90.00
#
_symmetry.space_group_name_H-M   'P 1'
#
loop_
_entity.id
_entity.type
_entity.pdbx_description
1 polymer ?
#
loop_
_entity_poly.entity_id
_entity_poly.type
_entity_poly.pdbx_seq_one_letter_code
_entity_poly.pdbx_strand_id
1 'polypeptide(L)'
;MKIILAENDDLKEWDAYIHAHPNGCVFQTSAWRRVVESTYGHRPFYLMAKNGSAVCGVLPIFLLYGRFFGRVMATSPYASSGAVCADNEEVAHALIERAIQLAREHEVNYLELKSRSMTRCAELQHHNDYLNYYMPIDEPDVMWRSRLKKKTRESVRRSEKY
;
A
#
# COMPACT_ATOMS: atom_id res chain seq x y z
N MET A 1 -7.02 -21.51 1.26
CA MET A 1 -7.08 -20.05 1.13
C MET A 1 -7.91 -19.67 -0.10
N LYS A 2 -8.72 -18.61 -0.03
CA LYS A 2 -9.51 -18.08 -1.14
C LYS A 2 -9.19 -16.60 -1.36
N ILE A 3 -9.06 -16.17 -2.60
CA ILE A 3 -8.94 -14.75 -2.95
C ILE A 3 -10.28 -14.26 -3.50
N ILE A 4 -10.75 -13.12 -2.99
CA ILE A 4 -11.99 -12.47 -3.42
C ILE A 4 -11.73 -11.00 -3.77
N LEU A 5 -12.62 -10.42 -4.57
CA LEU A 5 -12.75 -8.96 -4.66
C LEU A 5 -13.58 -8.51 -3.45
N ALA A 6 -13.01 -7.64 -2.64
CA ALA A 6 -13.69 -7.08 -1.47
C ALA A 6 -14.81 -6.14 -1.91
N GLU A 7 -16.00 -6.40 -1.38
CA GLU A 7 -17.16 -5.52 -1.54
C GLU A 7 -17.22 -4.51 -0.38
N ASN A 8 -18.22 -3.62 -0.37
CA ASN A 8 -18.33 -2.59 0.66
C ASN A 8 -18.46 -3.17 2.07
N ASP A 9 -19.15 -4.31 2.21
CA ASP A 9 -19.36 -4.98 3.50
C ASP A 9 -18.06 -5.59 4.06
N ASP A 10 -17.09 -5.91 3.18
CA ASP A 10 -15.78 -6.44 3.57
C ASP A 10 -14.82 -5.34 4.07
N LEU A 11 -15.08 -4.06 3.76
CA LEU A 11 -14.13 -2.97 4.02
C LEU A 11 -13.83 -2.76 5.50
N LYS A 12 -14.76 -3.15 6.39
CA LYS A 12 -14.53 -3.11 7.83
C LYS A 12 -13.49 -4.13 8.28
N GLU A 13 -13.58 -5.38 7.78
CA GLU A 13 -12.59 -6.43 8.07
C GLU A 13 -11.24 -6.11 7.43
N TRP A 14 -11.27 -5.57 6.21
CA TRP A 14 -10.10 -5.09 5.49
C TRP A 14 -9.32 -4.03 6.28
N ASP A 15 -10.00 -2.97 6.74
CA ASP A 15 -9.35 -1.90 7.51
C ASP A 15 -8.84 -2.41 8.86
N ALA A 16 -9.61 -3.29 9.53
CA ALA A 16 -9.17 -3.91 10.78
C ALA A 16 -7.88 -4.73 10.59
N TYR A 17 -7.78 -5.49 9.49
CA TYR A 17 -6.57 -6.25 9.15
C TYR A 17 -5.38 -5.31 8.92
N ILE A 18 -5.54 -4.24 8.14
CA ILE A 18 -4.47 -3.27 7.88
C ILE A 18 -3.99 -2.59 9.17
N HIS A 19 -4.91 -2.19 10.04
CA HIS A 19 -4.56 -1.53 11.29
C HIS A 19 -3.82 -2.45 12.26
N ALA A 20 -4.12 -3.75 12.26
CA ALA A 20 -3.45 -4.73 13.11
C ALA A 20 -2.11 -5.21 12.53
N HIS A 21 -1.91 -5.12 11.22
CA HIS A 21 -0.75 -5.71 10.56
C HIS A 21 0.49 -4.80 10.63
N PRO A 22 1.69 -5.30 11.04
CA PRO A 22 2.90 -4.48 11.19
C PRO A 22 3.34 -3.75 9.91
N ASN A 23 3.04 -4.32 8.74
CA ASN A 23 3.37 -3.75 7.44
C ASN A 23 2.23 -2.92 6.82
N GLY A 24 1.09 -2.79 7.50
CA GLY A 24 -0.04 -2.00 7.05
C GLY A 24 0.29 -0.51 6.92
N CYS A 25 -0.37 0.18 5.99
CA CYS A 25 -0.27 1.62 5.85
C CYS A 25 -1.59 2.26 5.39
N VAL A 26 -1.72 3.57 5.60
CA VAL A 26 -2.94 4.34 5.27
C VAL A 26 -3.35 4.20 3.80
N PHE A 27 -2.38 4.05 2.91
CA PHE A 27 -2.57 3.92 1.46
C PHE A 27 -3.28 2.62 1.05
N GLN A 28 -3.41 1.67 1.96
CA GLN A 28 -4.13 0.42 1.72
C GLN A 28 -5.59 0.48 2.20
N THR A 29 -5.96 1.50 2.98
CA THR A 29 -7.27 1.55 3.66
C THR A 29 -8.43 1.88 2.73
N SER A 30 -9.65 1.59 3.19
CA SER A 30 -10.89 2.03 2.55
C SER A 30 -11.01 3.56 2.50
N ALA A 31 -10.42 4.27 3.46
CA ALA A 31 -10.39 5.73 3.45
C ALA A 31 -9.60 6.26 2.25
N TRP A 32 -8.45 5.66 1.96
CA TRP A 32 -7.68 6.00 0.76
C TRP A 32 -8.44 5.63 -0.52
N ARG A 33 -9.12 4.48 -0.53
CA ARG A 33 -10.03 4.09 -1.63
C ARG A 33 -11.00 5.21 -1.98
N ARG A 34 -11.71 5.73 -0.97
CA ARG A 34 -12.70 6.79 -1.14
C ARG A 34 -12.08 8.06 -1.69
N VAL A 35 -10.90 8.47 -1.19
CA VAL A 35 -10.20 9.66 -1.69
C VAL A 35 -9.85 9.50 -3.17
N VAL A 36 -9.31 8.34 -3.56
CA VAL A 36 -8.91 8.10 -4.95
C VAL A 36 -10.12 8.04 -5.88
N GLU A 37 -11.17 7.32 -5.47
CA GLU A 37 -12.43 7.23 -6.22
C GLU A 37 -13.10 8.61 -6.38
N SER A 38 -13.25 9.38 -5.29
CA SER A 38 -13.97 10.65 -5.32
C SER A 38 -13.22 11.76 -6.04
N THR A 39 -11.89 11.72 -6.02
CA THR A 39 -11.05 12.79 -6.58
C THR A 39 -10.69 12.53 -8.04
N TYR A 40 -10.43 11.27 -8.40
CA TYR A 40 -9.89 10.92 -9.72
C TYR A 40 -10.81 9.99 -10.52
N GLY A 41 -11.82 9.37 -9.90
CA GLY A 41 -12.70 8.43 -10.58
C GLY A 41 -12.04 7.09 -10.96
N HIS A 42 -10.86 6.79 -10.42
CA HIS A 42 -10.18 5.51 -10.70
C HIS A 42 -10.95 4.36 -10.06
N ARG A 43 -11.19 3.29 -10.83
CA ARG A 43 -11.99 2.15 -10.37
C ARG A 43 -11.16 1.23 -9.47
N PRO A 44 -11.57 0.94 -8.23
CA PRO A 44 -10.82 0.05 -7.35
C PRO A 44 -11.14 -1.42 -7.61
N PHE A 45 -10.14 -2.25 -7.40
CA PHE A 45 -10.17 -3.71 -7.36
C PHE A 45 -9.37 -4.15 -6.13
N TYR A 46 -10.06 -4.27 -5.00
CA TYR A 46 -9.43 -4.58 -3.72
C TYR A 46 -9.43 -6.10 -3.56
N LEU A 47 -8.27 -6.74 -3.71
CA LEU A 47 -8.13 -8.19 -3.58
C LEU A 47 -7.89 -8.57 -2.12
N MET A 48 -8.70 -9.47 -1.58
CA MET A 48 -8.62 -9.93 -0.20
C MET A 48 -8.44 -11.44 -0.16
N ALA A 49 -7.41 -11.90 0.55
CA ALA A 49 -7.16 -13.31 0.83
C ALA A 49 -7.79 -13.69 2.17
N LYS A 50 -8.60 -14.76 2.17
CA LYS A 50 -9.21 -15.33 3.36
C LYS A 50 -8.78 -16.77 3.59
N ASN A 51 -8.47 -17.11 4.83
CA ASN A 51 -8.33 -18.48 5.31
C ASN A 51 -9.52 -18.81 6.22
N GLY A 52 -10.54 -19.48 5.68
CA GLY A 52 -11.84 -19.57 6.32
C GLY A 52 -12.51 -18.19 6.36
N SER A 53 -12.90 -17.74 7.55
CA SER A 53 -13.46 -16.39 7.77
C SER A 53 -12.38 -15.32 8.02
N ALA A 54 -11.15 -15.71 8.36
CA ALA A 54 -10.10 -14.76 8.72
C ALA A 54 -9.42 -14.16 7.48
N VAL A 55 -9.22 -12.85 7.48
CA VAL A 55 -8.39 -12.15 6.49
C VAL A 55 -6.92 -12.45 6.79
N CYS A 56 -6.18 -12.90 5.78
CA CYS A 56 -4.75 -13.22 5.90
C CYS A 56 -3.88 -12.42 4.92
N GLY A 57 -4.49 -11.58 4.09
CA GLY A 57 -3.79 -10.66 3.21
C GLY A 57 -4.72 -9.80 2.37
N VAL A 58 -4.21 -8.65 1.95
CA VAL A 58 -4.90 -7.65 1.15
C VAL A 58 -3.97 -7.03 0.10
N LEU A 59 -4.53 -6.72 -1.07
CA LEU A 59 -3.83 -6.05 -2.16
C LEU A 59 -4.79 -5.07 -2.86
N PRO A 60 -4.70 -3.76 -2.56
CA PRO A 60 -5.52 -2.74 -3.20
C PRO A 60 -4.95 -2.37 -4.56
N ILE A 61 -5.73 -2.52 -5.61
CA ILE A 61 -5.37 -2.14 -6.98
C ILE A 61 -6.42 -1.19 -7.52
N PHE A 62 -6.00 -0.25 -8.35
CA PHE A 62 -6.90 0.63 -9.10
C PHE A 62 -6.67 0.44 -10.58
N LEU A 63 -7.75 0.43 -11.35
CA LEU A 63 -7.71 0.57 -12.80
C LEU A 63 -7.78 2.04 -13.16
N LEU A 64 -6.75 2.50 -13.86
CA LEU A 64 -6.63 3.86 -14.36
C LEU A 64 -6.73 3.84 -15.88
N TYR A 65 -7.32 4.89 -16.42
CA TYR A 65 -7.40 5.12 -17.85
C TYR A 65 -6.88 6.50 -18.19
N GLY A 66 -5.99 6.60 -19.17
CA GLY A 66 -5.50 7.87 -19.69
C GLY A 66 -5.26 7.80 -21.18
N ARG A 67 -5.48 8.93 -21.86
CA ARG A 67 -5.34 9.03 -23.32
C ARG A 67 -3.90 8.82 -23.81
N PHE A 68 -2.89 9.06 -22.96
CA PHE A 68 -1.47 8.93 -23.32
C PHE A 68 -0.82 7.62 -22.86
N PHE A 69 -1.31 7.01 -21.77
CA PHE A 69 -0.71 5.80 -21.18
C PHE A 69 -1.63 4.57 -21.26
N GLY A 70 -2.83 4.72 -21.83
CA GLY A 70 -3.80 3.64 -22.00
C GLY A 70 -4.45 3.19 -20.69
N ARG A 71 -4.78 1.89 -20.62
CA ARG A 71 -5.31 1.23 -19.41
C ARG A 71 -4.15 0.69 -18.59
N VAL A 72 -4.09 1.03 -17.31
CA VAL A 72 -3.05 0.55 -16.40
C VAL A 72 -3.67 0.14 -15.08
N MET A 73 -3.10 -0.84 -14.41
CA MET A 73 -3.42 -1.14 -13.02
C MET A 73 -2.27 -0.76 -12.13
N ALA A 74 -2.56 -0.06 -11.04
CA ALA A 74 -1.55 0.33 -10.08
C ALA A 74 -2.07 0.18 -8.65
N THR A 75 -1.20 -0.28 -7.75
CA THR A 75 -1.46 -0.18 -6.31
C THR A 75 -1.38 1.27 -5.88
N SER A 76 -2.38 1.72 -5.12
CA SER A 76 -2.41 3.02 -4.48
C SER A 76 -1.83 4.18 -5.32
N PRO A 77 -2.56 4.65 -6.35
CA PRO A 77 -2.17 5.80 -7.16
C PRO A 77 -1.78 6.98 -6.28
N TYR A 78 -0.73 7.71 -6.69
CA TYR A 78 -0.22 8.90 -5.99
C TYR A 78 0.42 8.66 -4.61
N ALA A 79 0.53 7.40 -4.17
CA ALA A 79 1.30 7.04 -2.99
C ALA A 79 2.67 6.46 -3.36
N SER A 80 3.62 6.58 -2.41
CA SER A 80 4.96 5.96 -2.51
C SER A 80 4.99 4.50 -2.04
N SER A 81 3.86 3.99 -1.51
CA SER A 81 3.71 2.61 -1.03
C SER A 81 2.24 2.20 -1.01
N GLY A 82 1.97 0.97 -0.59
CA GLY A 82 0.60 0.45 -0.43
C GLY A 82 0.27 -0.70 -1.37
N ALA A 83 1.25 -1.52 -1.73
CA ALA A 83 1.04 -2.79 -2.42
C ALA A 83 0.53 -3.88 -1.45
N VAL A 84 1.05 -5.10 -1.57
CA VAL A 84 0.57 -6.27 -0.83
C VAL A 84 0.87 -6.15 0.67
N CYS A 85 -0.13 -6.45 1.50
CA CYS A 85 0.01 -6.65 2.94
C CYS A 85 -0.50 -8.06 3.23
N ALA A 86 0.35 -8.95 3.71
CA ALA A 86 0.01 -10.36 3.86
C ALA A 86 0.79 -10.97 5.03
N ASP A 87 0.20 -12.01 5.63
CA ASP A 87 0.77 -12.69 6.81
C ASP A 87 2.05 -13.45 6.47
N ASN A 88 2.22 -13.89 5.22
CA ASN A 88 3.39 -14.61 4.74
C ASN A 88 3.57 -14.48 3.21
N GLU A 89 4.69 -14.98 2.71
CA GLU A 89 5.04 -14.92 1.28
C GLU A 89 4.06 -15.68 0.39
N GLU A 90 3.57 -16.85 0.82
CA GLU A 90 2.61 -17.65 0.05
C GLU A 90 1.31 -16.87 -0.23
N VAL A 91 0.77 -16.20 0.79
CA VAL A 91 -0.42 -15.35 0.63
C VAL A 91 -0.11 -14.15 -0.28
N ALA A 92 1.08 -13.55 -0.13
CA ALA A 92 1.50 -12.42 -0.96
C ALA A 92 1.61 -12.82 -2.44
N HIS A 93 2.22 -13.98 -2.72
CA HIS A 93 2.34 -14.53 -4.08
C HIS A 93 0.98 -14.79 -4.70
N ALA A 94 0.07 -15.44 -3.98
CA ALA A 94 -1.25 -15.74 -4.51
C ALA A 94 -2.05 -14.46 -4.82
N LEU A 95 -1.94 -13.42 -3.99
CA LEU A 95 -2.55 -12.11 -4.26
C LEU A 95 -1.98 -11.46 -5.52
N ILE A 96 -0.66 -11.52 -5.70
CA ILE A 96 0.02 -10.98 -6.89
C ILE A 96 -0.36 -11.76 -8.15
N GLU A 97 -0.42 -13.08 -8.09
CA GLU A 97 -0.88 -13.91 -9.21
C GLU A 97 -2.31 -13.56 -9.62
N ARG A 98 -3.22 -13.40 -8.64
CA ARG A 98 -4.58 -12.95 -8.93
C ARG A 98 -4.62 -11.56 -9.54
N ALA A 99 -3.76 -10.64 -9.08
CA ALA A 99 -3.61 -9.31 -9.64
C ALA A 99 -3.14 -9.34 -11.10
N ILE A 100 -2.19 -10.21 -11.44
CA ILE A 100 -1.71 -10.41 -12.81
C ILE A 100 -2.84 -10.96 -13.69
N GLN A 101 -3.60 -11.93 -13.20
CA GLN A 101 -4.79 -12.44 -13.91
C GLN A 101 -5.81 -11.33 -14.16
N LEU A 102 -6.08 -10.50 -13.15
CA LEU A 102 -7.01 -9.38 -13.25
C LEU A 102 -6.53 -8.32 -14.25
N ALA A 103 -5.22 -8.03 -14.27
CA ALA A 103 -4.60 -7.15 -15.25
C ALA A 103 -4.81 -7.66 -16.69
N ARG A 104 -4.67 -8.98 -16.91
CA ARG A 104 -4.94 -9.62 -18.20
C ARG A 104 -6.42 -9.56 -18.57
N GLU A 105 -7.33 -9.89 -17.65
CA GLU A 105 -8.79 -9.83 -17.82
C GLU A 105 -9.25 -8.42 -18.26
N HIS A 106 -8.57 -7.38 -17.79
CA HIS A 106 -8.88 -5.99 -18.12
C HIS A 106 -8.05 -5.41 -19.27
N GLU A 107 -7.19 -6.21 -19.90
CA GLU A 107 -6.32 -5.84 -21.02
C GLU A 107 -5.51 -4.56 -20.72
N VAL A 108 -4.91 -4.49 -19.54
CA VAL A 108 -4.08 -3.35 -19.16
C VAL A 108 -2.68 -3.45 -19.78
N ASN A 109 -2.08 -2.32 -20.08
CA ASN A 109 -0.74 -2.23 -20.65
C ASN A 109 0.32 -2.74 -19.66
N TYR A 110 0.15 -2.45 -18.37
CA TYR A 110 1.00 -2.95 -17.30
C TYR A 110 0.29 -2.91 -15.94
N LEU A 111 0.81 -3.72 -15.01
CA LEU A 111 0.49 -3.72 -13.58
C LEU A 111 1.69 -3.16 -12.80
N GLU A 112 1.46 -2.13 -12.00
CA GLU A 112 2.47 -1.51 -11.14
C GLU A 112 2.18 -1.79 -9.66
N LEU A 113 3.14 -2.41 -8.96
CA LEU A 113 3.05 -2.69 -7.53
C LEU A 113 4.10 -1.88 -6.76
N LYS A 114 3.66 -0.89 -5.97
CA LYS A 114 4.51 -0.01 -5.16
C LYS A 114 4.61 -0.54 -3.74
N SER A 115 5.64 -1.32 -3.48
CA SER A 115 5.86 -1.95 -2.16
C SER A 115 7.10 -1.41 -1.46
N ARG A 116 7.09 -1.48 -0.13
CA ARG A 116 8.28 -1.27 0.72
C ARG A 116 9.17 -2.51 0.78
N SER A 117 8.58 -3.69 0.61
CA SER A 117 9.26 -4.99 0.58
C SER A 117 9.03 -5.67 -0.76
N MET A 118 10.07 -6.29 -1.30
CA MET A 118 9.98 -7.00 -2.58
C MET A 118 9.43 -8.41 -2.37
N THR A 119 8.22 -8.66 -2.87
CA THR A 119 7.77 -10.03 -3.15
C THR A 119 8.16 -10.36 -4.59
N ARG A 120 9.07 -11.32 -4.77
CA ARG A 120 9.57 -11.67 -6.11
C ARG A 120 8.50 -12.46 -6.87
N CYS A 121 8.26 -12.08 -8.12
CA CYS A 121 7.40 -12.82 -9.03
C CYS A 121 8.07 -12.83 -10.41
N ALA A 122 8.19 -14.00 -11.04
CA ALA A 122 8.95 -14.16 -12.29
C ALA A 122 8.41 -13.31 -13.45
N GLU A 123 7.12 -12.98 -13.41
CA GLU A 123 6.44 -12.19 -14.43
C GLU A 123 6.56 -10.68 -14.22
N LEU A 124 7.07 -10.23 -13.07
CA LEU A 124 7.20 -8.82 -12.74
C LEU A 124 8.64 -8.33 -12.88
N GLN A 125 8.80 -7.16 -13.49
CA GLN A 125 10.06 -6.44 -13.46
C GLN A 125 10.20 -5.70 -12.13
N HIS A 126 11.42 -5.64 -11.62
CA HIS A 126 11.71 -5.05 -10.32
C HIS A 126 12.58 -3.81 -10.47
N HIS A 127 12.11 -2.70 -9.91
CA HIS A 127 12.80 -1.42 -9.89
C HIS A 127 12.99 -0.96 -8.45
N ASN A 128 14.11 -0.28 -8.16
CA ASN A 128 14.41 0.27 -6.85
C ASN A 128 14.66 1.78 -6.96
N ASP A 129 13.62 2.49 -7.38
CA ASP A 129 13.71 3.93 -7.70
C ASP A 129 13.32 4.83 -6.52
N TYR A 130 12.80 4.25 -5.43
CA TYR A 130 12.28 4.99 -4.28
C TYR A 130 13.20 4.87 -3.06
N LEU A 131 13.67 6.00 -2.55
CA LEU A 131 14.39 6.09 -1.28
C LEU A 131 13.47 6.71 -0.21
N ASN A 132 13.28 6.00 0.89
CA ASN A 132 12.49 6.46 2.02
C ASN A 132 13.37 6.60 3.28
N TYR A 133 13.22 7.70 4.01
CA TYR A 133 13.89 7.92 5.29
C TYR A 133 12.91 7.65 6.43
N TYR A 134 13.21 6.65 7.25
CA TYR A 134 12.43 6.32 8.43
C TYR A 134 13.22 6.65 9.69
N MET A 135 12.52 7.22 10.67
CA MET A 135 13.05 7.42 12.02
C MET A 135 12.05 6.78 12.99
N PRO A 136 12.45 5.73 13.74
CA PRO A 136 11.65 5.20 14.82
C PRO A 136 11.28 6.33 15.79
N ILE A 137 10.02 6.36 16.23
CA ILE A 137 9.56 7.32 17.22
C ILE A 137 9.72 6.66 18.60
N ASP A 138 10.73 7.10 19.32
CA ASP A 138 10.94 6.78 20.73
C ASP A 138 10.19 7.78 21.63
N GLU A 139 10.29 7.60 22.96
CA GLU A 139 9.83 8.59 23.93
C GLU A 139 10.39 10.00 23.63
N PRO A 140 9.59 11.08 23.82
CA PRO A 140 9.96 12.43 23.39
C PRO A 140 11.35 12.90 23.88
N ASP A 141 11.70 12.60 25.13
CA ASP A 141 13.02 12.93 25.70
C ASP A 141 14.18 12.20 24.99
N VAL A 142 13.97 10.92 24.65
CA VAL A 142 14.95 10.09 23.94
C VAL A 142 15.13 10.59 22.50
N MET A 143 14.01 10.87 21.83
CA MET A 143 14.00 11.48 20.50
C MET A 143 14.80 12.78 20.49
N TRP A 144 14.49 13.67 21.43
CA TRP A 144 15.13 14.97 21.53
C TRP A 144 16.64 14.84 21.77
N ARG A 145 17.07 14.06 22.75
CA ARG A 145 18.49 14.04 23.16
C ARG A 145 19.38 13.22 22.23
N SER A 146 18.88 12.07 21.77
CA SER A 146 19.71 11.02 21.16
C SER A 146 19.51 10.91 19.64
N ARG A 147 18.29 11.13 19.12
CA ARG A 147 18.00 10.97 17.69
C ARG A 147 18.22 12.25 16.89
N LEU A 148 17.89 13.40 17.47
CA LEU A 148 18.05 14.69 16.81
C LEU A 148 19.47 15.25 16.98
N LYS A 149 20.11 15.63 15.87
CA LYS A 149 21.42 16.30 15.88
C LYS A 149 21.32 17.68 16.57
N LYS A 150 22.42 18.14 17.20
CA LYS A 150 22.49 19.45 17.90
C LYS A 150 21.90 20.60 17.07
N LYS A 151 22.30 20.71 15.80
CA LYS A 151 21.81 21.75 14.88
C LYS A 151 20.29 21.69 14.65
N THR A 152 19.72 20.49 14.55
CA THR A 152 18.26 20.30 14.43
C THR A 152 17.55 20.78 15.68
N ARG A 153 18.07 20.45 16.87
CA ARG A 153 17.50 20.89 18.16
C ARG A 153 17.55 22.39 18.35
N GLU A 154 18.65 23.02 17.94
CA GLU A 154 18.78 24.48 17.95
C GLU A 154 17.77 25.15 17.02
N SER A 155 17.55 24.59 15.83
CA SER A 155 16.54 25.09 14.89
C SER A 155 15.12 25.00 15.47
N VAL A 156 14.76 23.87 16.09
CA VAL A 156 13.44 23.68 16.72
C VAL A 156 13.24 24.66 17.88
N ARG A 157 14.22 24.81 18.78
CA ARG A 157 14.14 25.80 19.88
C ARG A 157 14.02 27.24 19.40
N ARG A 158 14.61 27.54 18.23
CA ARG A 158 14.48 28.87 17.63
C ARG A 158 13.06 29.08 17.09
N SER A 159 12.43 28.08 16.49
CA SER A 159 11.05 28.20 16.00
C SER A 159 10.01 28.32 17.11
N GLU A 160 10.24 27.76 18.31
CA GLU A 160 9.32 27.90 19.45
C GLU A 160 9.22 29.33 20.02
N LYS A 161 10.17 30.21 19.66
CA LYS A 161 10.21 31.60 20.12
C LYS A 161 9.50 32.58 19.18
N TYR A 162 8.97 32.08 18.06
CA TYR A 162 8.18 32.81 17.08
C TYR A 162 6.76 32.25 17.03
#